data_AF-A0A351YB70-F1
#
_entry.id   AF-A0A351YB70-F1
#
_cell.length_a   1.000
_cell.length_b   1.000
_cell.length_c   1.000
_cell.angle_alpha   90.00
_cell.angle_beta   90.00
_cell.angle_gamma   90.00
#
_symmetry.space_group_name_H-M   'P 1'
#
loop_
_entity.id
_entity.type
_entity.pdbx_description
1 polymer ?
#
loop_
_entity_poly.entity_id
_entity_poly.type
_entity_poly.pdbx_seq_one_letter_code
_entity_poly.pdbx_strand_id
1 'polypeptide(L)'
;MLCLTGLQACDDQDGSSYQPLPKMHLEETFSYHCTPENYIQMEYDTLGNAAVLNFHKEEITSLDHVDYDEQTCTFSFHKGETAKYRISWDYQSDLNVVHFLYGQNGMWHRMTYSGDSYILGANDGMTLRAVVYRTLEDSIRLTMNRFSIEECDDP
;
A
#
# COMPACT_ATOMS: atom_id res chain seq x y z
N MET A 1 -14.71 -46.38 24.77
CA MET A 1 -14.96 -44.95 25.02
C MET A 1 -14.00 -44.47 26.09
N LEU A 2 -12.97 -43.74 25.67
CA LEU A 2 -12.30 -42.67 26.42
C LEU A 2 -11.37 -41.98 25.42
N CYS A 3 -11.55 -40.67 25.33
CA CYS A 3 -11.08 -39.77 24.29
C CYS A 3 -10.08 -38.79 24.92
N LEU A 4 -9.19 -38.20 24.09
CA LEU A 4 -8.19 -37.15 24.39
C LEU A 4 -7.04 -37.60 25.31
N THR A 5 -5.77 -37.34 24.97
CA THR A 5 -5.15 -36.02 24.73
C THR A 5 -3.98 -36.24 23.77
N GLY A 6 -3.83 -35.48 22.68
CA GLY A 6 -3.48 -34.06 22.69
C GLY A 6 -2.14 -33.95 21.96
N LEU A 7 -2.22 -33.82 20.63
CA LEU A 7 -1.08 -33.46 19.78
C LEU A 7 -0.50 -32.14 20.30
N GLN A 8 0.64 -32.18 20.97
CA GLN A 8 1.49 -31.00 21.11
C GLN A 8 2.20 -30.78 19.78
N ALA A 9 1.52 -30.07 18.89
CA ALA A 9 2.18 -29.29 17.85
C ALA A 9 2.22 -27.84 18.37
N CYS A 10 3.15 -27.57 19.29
CA CYS A 10 3.71 -26.22 19.36
C CYS A 10 4.85 -26.22 18.34
N ASP A 11 4.50 -26.05 17.07
CA ASP A 11 5.48 -25.50 16.13
C ASP A 11 5.61 -24.04 16.53
N ASP A 12 6.76 -23.72 17.14
CA ASP A 12 7.28 -22.36 17.25
C ASP A 12 7.49 -21.83 15.83
N GLN A 13 6.42 -21.37 15.19
CA GLN A 13 6.54 -20.43 14.09
C GLN A 13 6.66 -19.04 14.71
N ASP A 14 7.89 -18.68 15.08
CA ASP A 14 8.34 -17.29 15.02
C ASP A 14 8.29 -16.86 13.54
N GLY A 15 7.08 -16.69 13.02
CA GLY A 15 6.80 -16.07 11.76
C GLY A 15 7.11 -14.59 11.96
N SER A 16 8.24 -14.16 11.42
CA SER A 16 8.69 -12.78 11.50
C SER A 16 7.54 -11.82 11.14
N SER A 17 7.11 -11.01 12.10
CA SER A 17 6.01 -10.06 11.90
C SER A 17 6.38 -9.01 10.83
N TYR A 18 5.42 -8.68 9.96
CA TYR A 18 5.60 -7.68 8.91
C TYR A 18 6.20 -6.38 9.47
N GLN A 19 7.20 -5.84 8.78
CA GLN A 19 7.84 -4.58 9.10
C GLN A 19 7.65 -3.57 7.95
N PRO A 20 7.00 -2.43 8.18
CA PRO A 20 6.86 -1.41 7.14
C PRO A 20 8.22 -0.86 6.72
N LEU A 21 8.31 -0.40 5.47
CA LEU A 21 9.51 0.30 5.00
C LEU A 21 9.73 1.59 5.80
N PRO A 22 10.97 2.11 5.88
CA PRO A 22 11.20 3.47 6.35
C PRO A 22 10.36 4.47 5.55
N LYS A 23 9.94 5.55 6.22
CA LYS A 23 9.19 6.61 5.54
C LYS A 23 10.02 7.23 4.43
N MET A 24 9.36 7.50 3.32
CA MET A 24 9.90 8.26 2.21
C MET A 24 9.30 9.66 2.18
N HIS A 25 10.15 10.63 1.86
CA HIS A 25 9.76 11.99 1.53
C HIS A 25 9.54 12.11 0.02
N LEU A 26 8.59 12.95 -0.38
CA LEU A 26 8.46 13.34 -1.78
C LEU A 26 9.72 14.10 -2.24
N GLU A 27 10.04 13.99 -3.54
CA GLU A 27 11.19 14.63 -4.21
C GLU A 27 12.58 14.17 -3.71
N GLU A 28 12.65 13.30 -2.70
CA GLU A 28 13.89 12.67 -2.25
C GLU A 28 14.05 11.27 -2.85
N THR A 29 15.28 10.93 -3.27
CA THR A 29 15.58 9.58 -3.74
C THR A 29 15.59 8.62 -2.56
N PHE A 30 14.60 7.73 -2.53
CA PHE A 30 14.55 6.62 -1.60
C PHE A 30 15.41 5.46 -2.12
N SER A 31 16.18 4.83 -1.23
CA SER A 31 16.98 3.65 -1.55
C SER A 31 16.99 2.70 -0.36
N TYR A 32 16.52 1.48 -0.54
CA TYR A 32 16.39 0.51 0.54
C TYR A 32 16.56 -0.93 0.04
N HIS A 33 17.22 -1.75 0.83
CA HIS A 33 17.32 -3.20 0.60
C HIS A 33 16.35 -3.92 1.53
N CYS A 34 15.34 -4.55 0.95
CA CYS A 34 14.25 -5.21 1.64
C CYS A 34 14.68 -6.53 2.26
N THR A 35 14.14 -6.82 3.44
CA THR A 35 14.17 -8.14 4.07
C THR A 35 12.84 -8.87 3.82
N PRO A 36 12.75 -10.19 4.09
CA PRO A 36 11.49 -10.94 3.94
C PRO A 36 10.30 -10.32 4.69
N GLU A 37 10.55 -9.69 5.84
CA GLU A 37 9.56 -9.04 6.68
C GLU A 37 8.94 -7.78 6.05
N ASN A 38 9.60 -7.19 5.05
CA ASN A 38 9.07 -6.01 4.37
C ASN A 38 8.03 -6.35 3.30
N TYR A 39 7.80 -7.64 3.06
CA TYR A 39 6.93 -8.09 2.00
C TYR A 39 5.61 -8.63 2.52
N ILE A 40 4.54 -8.25 1.84
CA ILE A 40 3.23 -8.86 1.98
C ILE A 40 2.93 -9.76 0.79
N GLN A 41 2.18 -10.83 1.02
CA GLN A 41 1.64 -11.65 -0.06
C GLN A 41 0.43 -10.97 -0.69
N MET A 42 0.45 -10.77 -2.01
CA MET A 42 -0.68 -10.23 -2.75
C MET A 42 -1.61 -11.38 -3.18
N GLU A 43 -2.87 -11.35 -2.76
CA GLU A 43 -3.83 -12.45 -2.97
C GLU A 43 -4.18 -12.73 -4.44
N TYR A 44 -3.95 -11.77 -5.35
CA TYR A 44 -4.49 -11.81 -6.72
C TYR A 44 -3.47 -11.65 -7.85
N ASP A 45 -2.18 -11.88 -7.60
CA ASP A 45 -1.23 -11.84 -8.71
C ASP A 45 -0.20 -12.97 -8.69
N THR A 46 -0.02 -13.58 -9.86
CA THR A 46 1.17 -14.36 -10.22
C THR A 46 2.48 -13.59 -10.01
N LEU A 47 2.42 -12.26 -9.82
CA LEU A 47 3.54 -11.37 -9.49
C LEU A 47 4.07 -11.51 -8.04
N GLY A 48 3.38 -12.22 -7.14
CA GLY A 48 3.94 -12.64 -5.85
C GLY A 48 3.93 -11.60 -4.73
N ASN A 49 5.05 -11.52 -4.00
CA ASN A 49 5.22 -10.66 -2.81
C ASN A 49 5.42 -9.19 -3.20
N ALA A 50 4.96 -8.25 -2.39
CA ALA A 50 5.11 -6.82 -2.63
C ALA A 50 5.50 -6.06 -1.37
N ALA A 51 6.33 -5.03 -1.51
CA ALA A 51 6.63 -4.09 -0.44
C ALA A 51 5.68 -2.89 -0.55
N VAL A 52 5.11 -2.46 0.57
CA VAL A 52 4.24 -1.28 0.63
C VAL A 52 5.10 -0.05 0.88
N LEU A 53 4.97 0.96 0.02
CA LEU A 53 5.67 2.23 0.16
C LEU A 53 5.07 3.01 1.33
N ASN A 54 5.93 3.53 2.21
CA ASN A 54 5.52 4.17 3.46
C ASN A 54 5.70 5.70 3.36
N PHE A 55 4.63 6.47 3.50
CA PHE A 55 4.66 7.92 3.31
C PHE A 55 4.35 8.70 4.60
N HIS A 56 4.64 9.99 4.54
CA HIS A 56 4.10 11.00 5.44
C HIS A 56 2.70 11.39 4.96
N LYS A 57 1.65 11.17 5.77
CA LYS A 57 0.26 11.52 5.41
C LYS A 57 0.17 12.97 4.93
N GLU A 58 0.82 13.86 5.68
CA GLU A 58 0.86 15.30 5.48
C GLU A 58 1.46 15.74 4.15
N GLU A 59 2.31 14.92 3.53
CA GLU A 59 2.85 15.19 2.18
C GLU A 59 1.90 14.72 1.07
N ILE A 60 1.03 13.74 1.37
CA ILE A 60 0.12 13.14 0.38
C ILE A 60 -1.24 13.84 0.39
N THR A 61 -1.74 14.23 1.55
CA THR A 61 -3.05 14.84 1.68
C THR A 61 -3.23 15.63 2.97
N SER A 62 -4.02 16.71 2.89
CA SER A 62 -4.49 17.48 4.03
C SER A 62 -5.95 17.19 4.39
N LEU A 63 -6.54 16.12 3.85
CA LEU A 63 -7.94 15.78 4.09
C LEU A 63 -8.11 15.13 5.47
N ASP A 64 -8.94 15.74 6.32
CA ASP A 64 -9.16 15.29 7.69
C ASP A 64 -9.87 13.93 7.78
N HIS A 65 -10.67 13.57 6.76
CA HIS A 65 -11.41 12.31 6.69
C HIS A 65 -10.65 11.21 5.93
N VAL A 66 -9.37 11.43 5.62
CA VAL A 66 -8.47 10.39 5.10
C VAL A 66 -7.48 10.06 6.20
N ASP A 67 -7.55 8.87 6.77
CA ASP A 67 -6.58 8.41 7.78
C ASP A 67 -5.42 7.64 7.15
N TYR A 68 -4.29 7.59 7.84
CA TYR A 68 -3.12 6.82 7.43
C TYR A 68 -2.71 5.85 8.53
N ASP A 69 -2.69 4.56 8.21
CA ASP A 69 -2.18 3.52 9.11
C ASP A 69 -0.69 3.27 8.82
N GLU A 70 0.14 3.65 9.79
CA GLU A 70 1.60 3.50 9.76
C GLU A 70 2.06 2.04 9.72
N GLN A 71 1.28 1.12 10.30
CA GLN A 71 1.65 -0.29 10.37
C GLN A 71 1.38 -1.02 9.05
N THR A 72 0.38 -0.58 8.28
CA THR A 72 0.02 -1.20 6.99
C THR A 72 0.33 -0.30 5.79
N CYS A 73 0.85 0.90 6.04
CA CYS A 73 1.17 1.95 5.07
C CYS A 73 0.00 2.23 4.12
N THR A 74 -1.19 2.36 4.69
CA THR A 74 -2.46 2.39 3.96
C THR A 74 -3.28 3.62 4.33
N PHE A 75 -3.75 4.33 3.32
CA PHE A 75 -4.73 5.40 3.46
C PHE A 75 -6.14 4.81 3.55
N SER A 76 -7.01 5.37 4.36
CA SER A 76 -8.41 4.94 4.50
C SER A 76 -9.37 6.13 4.48
N PHE A 77 -10.45 6.01 3.71
CA PHE A 77 -11.42 7.09 3.50
C PHE A 77 -12.60 6.93 4.48
N HIS A 78 -12.97 7.99 5.19
CA HIS A 78 -14.04 8.02 6.21
C HIS A 78 -14.87 9.30 6.16
N LYS A 79 -15.32 9.69 4.96
CA LYS A 79 -16.05 10.96 4.75
C LYS A 79 -17.49 10.93 5.28
N GLY A 80 -18.07 9.76 5.48
CA GLY A 80 -19.49 9.57 5.82
C GLY A 80 -20.38 9.29 4.61
N GLU A 81 -19.89 9.54 3.40
CA GLU A 81 -20.62 9.43 2.14
C GLU A 81 -19.68 9.06 0.99
N THR A 82 -20.26 8.61 -0.13
CA THR A 82 -19.50 8.40 -1.36
C THR A 82 -19.02 9.72 -1.93
N ALA A 83 -17.71 9.87 -2.13
CA ALA A 83 -17.11 11.02 -2.78
C ALA A 83 -16.08 10.61 -3.83
N LYS A 84 -15.75 11.53 -4.73
CA LYS A 84 -14.73 11.33 -5.75
C LYS A 84 -13.42 11.96 -5.30
N TYR A 85 -12.34 11.20 -5.49
CA TYR A 85 -10.99 11.63 -5.18
C TYR A 85 -10.13 11.48 -6.42
N ARG A 86 -9.31 12.48 -6.72
CA ARG A 86 -8.22 12.36 -7.68
C ARG A 86 -6.99 11.90 -6.94
N ILE A 87 -6.51 10.72 -7.36
CA ILE A 87 -5.25 10.15 -6.92
C ILE A 87 -4.25 10.47 -8.01
N SER A 88 -3.24 11.29 -7.73
CA SER A 88 -2.22 11.66 -8.73
C SER A 88 -0.87 11.13 -8.31
N TRP A 89 -0.04 10.77 -9.28
CA TRP A 89 1.33 10.30 -9.02
C TRP A 89 2.30 10.72 -10.12
N ASP A 90 3.56 10.88 -9.75
CA ASP A 90 4.70 10.99 -10.66
C ASP A 90 5.95 10.44 -9.94
N TYR A 91 6.71 9.57 -10.60
CA TYR A 91 7.90 8.99 -10.03
C TYR A 91 8.95 8.67 -11.08
N GLN A 92 10.21 8.68 -10.64
CA GLN A 92 11.36 8.28 -11.43
C GLN A 92 11.99 7.03 -10.80
N SER A 93 12.23 6.03 -11.63
CA SER A 93 12.80 4.74 -11.22
C SER A 93 13.37 4.02 -12.44
N ASP A 94 14.52 3.38 -12.26
CA ASP A 94 15.19 2.59 -13.31
C ASP A 94 14.64 1.16 -13.38
N LEU A 95 14.31 0.57 -12.22
CA LEU A 95 14.01 -0.86 -12.08
C LEU A 95 12.67 -1.15 -11.41
N ASN A 96 12.24 -0.31 -10.47
CA ASN A 96 11.02 -0.54 -9.70
C ASN A 96 9.82 0.09 -10.41
N VAL A 97 8.76 -0.70 -10.60
CA VAL A 97 7.45 -0.20 -11.07
C VAL A 97 6.55 -0.01 -9.86
N VAL A 98 6.01 1.19 -9.68
CA VAL A 98 5.06 1.49 -8.61
C VAL A 98 3.64 1.21 -9.07
N HIS A 99 2.89 0.51 -8.23
CA HIS A 99 1.49 0.19 -8.44
C HIS A 99 0.64 0.85 -7.37
N PHE A 100 -0.35 1.62 -7.78
CA PHE A 100 -1.36 2.20 -6.89
C PHE A 100 -2.58 1.29 -6.85
N LEU A 101 -2.98 0.93 -5.63
CA LEU A 101 -4.03 -0.03 -5.37
C LEU A 101 -5.09 0.62 -4.48
N TYR A 102 -6.36 0.31 -4.73
CA TYR A 102 -7.43 0.59 -3.78
C TYR A 102 -8.05 -0.70 -3.25
N GLY A 103 -8.42 -0.68 -1.97
CA GLY A 103 -9.13 -1.76 -1.30
C GLY A 103 -10.63 -1.50 -1.27
N GLN A 104 -11.42 -2.51 -1.62
CA GLN A 104 -12.87 -2.47 -1.55
C GLN A 104 -13.41 -3.85 -1.18
N ASN A 105 -14.28 -3.93 -0.17
CA ASN A 105 -14.90 -5.19 0.28
C ASN A 105 -13.88 -6.32 0.54
N GLY A 106 -12.73 -5.98 1.13
CA GLY A 106 -11.65 -6.93 1.42
C GLY A 106 -10.79 -7.33 0.22
N MET A 107 -11.04 -6.80 -0.98
CA MET A 107 -10.26 -7.08 -2.18
C MET A 107 -9.42 -5.88 -2.61
N TRP A 108 -8.23 -6.14 -3.12
CA TRP A 108 -7.35 -5.12 -3.69
C TRP A 108 -7.50 -5.05 -5.20
N HIS A 109 -7.64 -3.83 -5.72
CA HIS A 109 -7.79 -3.56 -7.13
C HIS A 109 -6.71 -2.59 -7.60
N ARG A 110 -6.11 -2.88 -8.75
CA ARG A 110 -5.12 -2.01 -9.36
C ARG A 110 -5.81 -0.84 -10.05
N MET A 111 -5.36 0.38 -9.75
CA MET A 111 -5.76 1.56 -10.51
C MET A 111 -5.21 1.43 -11.93
N THR A 112 -6.12 1.33 -12.92
CA THR A 112 -5.74 1.12 -14.32
C THR A 112 -5.51 2.47 -14.99
N TYR A 113 -4.40 2.54 -15.72
CA TYR A 113 -3.73 3.75 -16.20
C TYR A 113 -4.61 4.62 -17.10
N SER A 114 -4.66 5.93 -16.83
CA SER A 114 -5.06 6.96 -17.81
C SER A 114 -4.03 8.10 -17.92
N GLY A 115 -2.83 7.91 -17.38
CA GLY A 115 -1.78 8.92 -17.28
C GLY A 115 -1.17 8.94 -15.88
N ASP A 116 -1.06 10.15 -15.32
CA ASP A 116 -0.48 10.47 -14.03
C ASP A 116 -1.51 10.55 -12.89
N SER A 117 -2.74 10.09 -13.14
CA SER A 117 -3.84 10.14 -12.15
C SER A 117 -4.96 9.13 -12.40
N TYR A 118 -5.80 8.96 -11.37
CA TYR A 118 -7.00 8.13 -11.35
C TYR A 118 -8.11 8.79 -10.52
N ILE A 119 -9.35 8.76 -11.02
CA ILE A 119 -10.52 9.22 -10.26
C ILE A 119 -11.16 8.02 -9.54
N LEU A 120 -11.04 8.00 -8.21
CA LEU A 120 -11.62 6.99 -7.35
C LEU A 120 -12.92 7.52 -6.73
N GLY A 121 -14.05 6.88 -7.02
CA GLY A 121 -15.24 7.01 -6.20
C GLY A 121 -15.07 6.15 -4.95
N ALA A 122 -14.76 6.76 -3.80
CA ALA A 122 -14.52 6.04 -2.56
C ALA A 122 -15.71 6.18 -1.60
N ASN A 123 -16.12 5.04 -1.05
CA ASN A 123 -17.02 4.94 0.09
C ASN A 123 -16.21 4.85 1.38
N ASP A 124 -16.88 5.05 2.51
CA ASP A 124 -16.29 4.82 3.83
C ASP A 124 -15.70 3.42 3.96
N GLY A 125 -14.50 3.37 4.55
CA GLY A 125 -13.73 2.15 4.76
C GLY A 125 -13.00 1.63 3.52
N MET A 126 -13.13 2.27 2.35
CA MET A 126 -12.23 2.00 1.23
C MET A 126 -10.81 2.44 1.59
N THR A 127 -9.82 1.79 0.98
CA THR A 127 -8.41 2.01 1.30
C THR A 127 -7.57 2.25 0.06
N LEU A 128 -6.36 2.78 0.24
CA LEU A 128 -5.43 3.07 -0.84
C LEU A 128 -4.00 2.87 -0.38
N ARG A 129 -3.16 2.28 -1.23
CA ARG A 129 -1.71 2.15 -0.99
C ARG A 129 -0.92 2.12 -2.28
N ALA A 130 0.36 2.44 -2.19
CA ALA A 130 1.32 2.26 -3.28
C ALA A 130 2.26 1.10 -2.95
N VAL A 131 2.54 0.24 -3.93
CA VAL A 131 3.38 -0.94 -3.74
C VAL A 131 4.40 -1.10 -4.85
N VAL A 132 5.48 -1.81 -4.54
CA VAL A 132 6.48 -2.30 -5.50
C VAL A 132 6.52 -3.82 -5.37
N TYR A 133 6.32 -4.54 -6.46
CA TYR A 133 6.47 -6.00 -6.46
C TYR A 133 7.92 -6.39 -6.23
N ARG A 134 8.12 -7.48 -5.47
CA ARG A 134 9.43 -8.02 -5.13
C ARG A 134 10.22 -8.34 -6.40
N THR A 135 11.43 -7.81 -6.47
CA THR A 135 12.40 -8.11 -7.54
C THR A 135 13.44 -9.11 -7.03
N LEU A 136 14.26 -9.65 -7.94
CA LEU A 136 15.37 -10.55 -7.57
C LEU A 136 16.46 -9.86 -6.75
N GLU A 137 16.55 -8.52 -6.82
CA GLU A 137 17.57 -7.74 -6.11
C GLU A 137 17.14 -7.38 -4.69
N ASP A 138 15.87 -7.64 -4.33
CA ASP A 138 15.28 -7.24 -3.06
C ASP A 138 15.59 -5.77 -2.73
N SER A 139 15.58 -4.90 -3.74
CA SER A 139 15.97 -3.51 -3.62
C SER A 139 14.91 -2.59 -4.22
N ILE A 140 14.72 -1.45 -3.57
CA ILE A 140 13.86 -0.35 -4.03
C ILE A 140 14.74 0.87 -4.16
N ARG A 141 14.74 1.47 -5.34
CA ARG A 141 15.35 2.76 -5.62
C ARG A 141 14.47 3.59 -6.54
N LEU A 142 13.83 4.61 -5.98
CA LEU A 142 12.95 5.51 -6.72
C LEU A 142 12.91 6.89 -6.08
N THR A 143 12.53 7.88 -6.88
CA THR A 143 12.15 9.22 -6.40
C THR A 143 10.68 9.42 -6.69
N MET A 144 9.85 9.63 -5.66
CA MET A 144 8.44 9.97 -5.84
C MET A 144 8.32 11.48 -5.90
N ASN A 145 8.16 12.04 -7.10
CA ASN A 145 8.05 13.48 -7.28
C ASN A 145 6.67 14.00 -6.84
N ARG A 146 5.63 13.19 -7.05
CA ARG A 146 4.27 13.52 -6.64
C ARG A 146 3.54 12.27 -6.24
N PHE A 147 2.82 12.34 -5.13
CA PHE A 147 1.72 11.45 -4.82
C PHE A 147 0.70 12.25 -4.02
N SER A 148 -0.53 12.37 -4.51
CA SER A 148 -1.55 13.18 -3.87
C SER A 148 -2.91 12.51 -3.86
N ILE A 149 -3.69 12.82 -2.81
CA ILE A 149 -5.10 12.46 -2.67
C ILE A 149 -5.89 13.75 -2.44
N GLU A 150 -6.68 14.12 -3.44
CA GLU A 150 -7.46 15.36 -3.45
C GLU A 150 -8.93 15.05 -3.70
N GLU A 151 -9.84 15.76 -3.04
CA GLU A 151 -11.26 15.68 -3.41
C GLU A 151 -11.49 16.28 -4.81
N CYS A 152 -12.48 15.75 -5.51
CA CYS A 152 -12.94 16.28 -6.78
C CYS A 152 -14.44 16.50 -6.73
N ASP A 153 -14.86 17.71 -7.11
CA ASP A 153 -16.26 17.99 -7.37
C ASP A 153 -16.72 17.29 -8.65
N ASP A 154 -17.98 16.84 -8.66
CA ASP A 154 -18.65 16.56 -9.93
C ASP A 154 -18.89 17.90 -10.65
N PRO A 155 -18.54 18.03 -11.95
CA PRO A 155 -18.80 19.24 -12.72
C PRO A 155 -20.28 19.55 -12.88
#